data_AF-A0A414CR33-F1
#
_entry.id   AF-A0A414CR33-F1
#
_cell.length_a   1.000
_cell.length_b   1.000
_cell.length_c   1.000
_cell.angle_alpha   90.00
_cell.angle_beta   90.00
_cell.angle_gamma   90.00
#
_symmetry.space_group_name_H-M   'P 1'
#
loop_
_entity.id
_entity.type
_entity.pdbx_description
1 polymer ?
#
loop_
_entity_poly.entity_id
_entity_poly.type
_entity_poly.pdbx_seq_one_letter_code
_entity_poly.pdbx_strand_id
1 'polypeptide(L)'
;RLETSEEIQLPDEGWSLKGEENGVFVYVKTFYANWKDKNFTVTDLAGNVSEPQFVEVKRIDNSRPTVVELTQDITDWTNKDVTVTIKTSTDCVAPEGWKQVNKRTFTKVFNANGEYSVTLTSVTGVTGDAHLFSITNIDKEAPVIDYAAIESANGYRKEIPVNEGEEYTEEKLVEMFTKP
;
A
#
# COMPACT_ATOMS: atom_id res chain seq x y z
N ARG A 1 -10.71 3.31 35.27
CA ARG A 1 -10.14 3.49 36.62
C ARG A 1 -11.25 3.12 37.60
N LEU A 2 -10.92 2.32 38.59
CA LEU A 2 -11.80 1.92 39.69
C LEU A 2 -11.06 2.24 40.99
N GLU A 3 -11.80 2.71 41.98
CA GLU A 3 -11.27 3.11 43.28
C GLU A 3 -12.06 2.41 44.37
N THR A 4 -11.36 1.84 45.35
CA THR A 4 -11.98 1.14 46.48
C THR A 4 -11.34 1.57 47.79
N SER A 5 -12.12 1.54 48.88
CA SER A 5 -11.66 1.88 50.24
C SER A 5 -10.76 0.81 50.86
N GLU A 6 -10.69 -0.37 50.25
CA GLU A 6 -9.93 -1.52 50.70
C GLU A 6 -9.48 -2.37 49.50
N GLU A 7 -8.57 -3.31 49.74
CA GLU A 7 -8.11 -4.22 48.72
C GLU A 7 -9.20 -5.25 48.36
N ILE A 8 -9.40 -5.46 47.06
CA ILE A 8 -10.40 -6.37 46.52
C ILE A 8 -9.78 -7.51 45.72
N GLN A 9 -10.51 -8.61 45.61
CA GLN A 9 -10.31 -9.59 44.57
C GLN A 9 -10.54 -8.93 43.20
N LEU A 10 -9.66 -9.22 42.23
CA LEU A 10 -9.79 -8.65 40.89
C LEU A 10 -11.13 -9.08 40.26
N PRO A 11 -11.98 -8.13 39.83
CA PRO A 11 -13.37 -8.45 39.46
C PRO A 11 -13.48 -9.30 38.18
N ASP A 12 -12.53 -9.16 37.25
CA ASP A 12 -12.39 -10.05 36.09
C ASP A 12 -10.98 -9.92 35.46
N GLU A 13 -10.74 -10.68 34.38
CA GLU A 13 -9.49 -10.65 33.62
C GLU A 13 -9.23 -9.24 33.03
N GLY A 14 -8.00 -8.75 33.23
CA GLY A 14 -7.52 -7.48 32.69
C GLY A 14 -7.55 -6.29 33.66
N TRP A 15 -8.12 -6.44 34.86
CA TRP A 15 -7.87 -5.47 35.95
C TRP A 15 -6.51 -5.71 36.59
N SER A 16 -5.88 -4.63 37.04
CA SER A 16 -4.64 -4.68 37.83
C SER A 16 -4.66 -3.57 38.88
N LEU A 17 -4.09 -3.85 40.06
CA LEU A 17 -3.84 -2.85 41.09
C LEU A 17 -2.72 -1.92 40.59
N LYS A 18 -3.03 -0.64 40.46
CA LYS A 18 -2.06 0.40 40.12
C LYS A 18 -1.28 0.86 41.35
N GLY A 19 -1.90 0.80 42.52
CA GLY A 19 -1.33 1.18 43.81
C GLY A 19 -2.38 1.75 44.76
N GLU A 20 -1.92 2.28 45.89
CA GLU A 20 -2.74 2.98 46.88
C GLU A 20 -2.41 4.48 46.85
N GLU A 21 -3.45 5.32 46.72
CA GLU A 21 -3.34 6.79 46.69
C GLU A 21 -4.23 7.35 47.82
N ASN A 22 -3.64 7.92 48.88
CA ASN A 22 -4.36 8.52 50.03
C ASN A 22 -5.35 7.57 50.75
N GLY A 23 -4.99 6.30 50.96
CA GLY A 23 -5.87 5.33 51.61
C GLY A 23 -6.93 4.71 50.69
N VAL A 24 -6.83 4.95 49.38
CA VAL A 24 -7.74 4.41 48.36
C VAL A 24 -6.94 3.52 47.41
N PHE A 25 -7.41 2.29 47.20
CA PHE A 25 -6.82 1.34 46.25
C PHE A 25 -7.31 1.66 44.84
N VAL A 26 -6.39 1.80 43.89
CA VAL A 26 -6.69 2.21 42.51
C VAL A 26 -6.44 1.06 41.56
N TYR A 27 -7.47 0.64 40.83
CA TYR A 27 -7.40 -0.41 39.82
C TYR A 27 -7.60 0.15 38.41
N VAL A 28 -6.90 -0.43 37.44
CA VAL A 28 -6.98 -0.04 36.03
C VAL A 28 -7.19 -1.25 35.14
N LYS A 29 -7.96 -1.04 34.07
CA LYS A 29 -8.20 -1.99 32.99
C LYS A 29 -8.14 -1.25 31.66
N THR A 30 -7.45 -1.84 30.70
CA THR A 30 -7.40 -1.35 29.32
C THR A 30 -8.48 -2.05 28.52
N PHE A 31 -9.31 -1.27 27.82
CA PHE A 31 -10.37 -1.81 26.97
C PHE A 31 -9.91 -1.85 25.51
N TYR A 32 -10.00 -3.03 24.92
CA TYR A 32 -9.72 -3.25 23.50
C TYR A 32 -10.99 -3.42 22.67
N ALA A 33 -12.19 -3.30 23.24
CA ALA A 33 -13.45 -3.36 22.52
C ALA A 33 -14.52 -2.55 23.25
N ASN A 34 -15.57 -2.14 22.52
CA ASN A 34 -16.72 -1.48 23.13
C ASN A 34 -17.30 -2.36 24.23
N TRP A 35 -17.56 -1.75 25.38
CA TRP A 35 -18.03 -2.41 26.58
C TRP A 35 -19.37 -1.77 26.95
N LYS A 36 -20.47 -2.41 26.55
CA LYS A 36 -21.82 -1.90 26.75
C LYS A 36 -22.62 -2.85 27.65
N ASP A 37 -23.47 -2.27 28.49
CA ASP A 37 -24.44 -3.00 29.32
C ASP A 37 -23.81 -4.07 30.24
N LYS A 38 -22.51 -3.92 30.56
CA LYS A 38 -21.83 -4.77 31.54
C LYS A 38 -21.80 -4.05 32.88
N ASN A 39 -22.30 -4.73 33.90
CA ASN A 39 -22.05 -4.38 35.29
C ASN A 39 -21.01 -5.35 35.86
N PHE A 40 -20.31 -4.90 36.89
CA PHE A 40 -19.47 -5.77 37.70
C PHE A 40 -19.64 -5.40 39.17
N THR A 41 -19.50 -6.41 40.03
CA THR A 41 -19.37 -6.27 41.46
C THR A 41 -17.91 -6.52 41.84
N VAL A 42 -17.46 -5.96 42.95
CA VAL A 42 -16.16 -6.28 43.53
C VAL A 42 -16.36 -7.02 44.83
N THR A 43 -15.47 -7.97 45.12
CA THR A 43 -15.48 -8.72 46.37
C THR A 43 -14.22 -8.38 47.14
N ASP A 44 -14.34 -8.00 48.40
CA ASP A 44 -13.17 -7.81 49.26
C ASP A 44 -12.46 -9.14 49.57
N LEU A 45 -11.32 -9.09 50.25
CA LEU A 45 -10.58 -10.30 50.64
C LEU A 45 -11.31 -11.16 51.68
N ALA A 46 -12.28 -10.60 52.40
CA ALA A 46 -13.10 -11.29 53.40
C ALA A 46 -14.39 -11.92 52.82
N GLY A 47 -14.72 -11.63 51.56
CA GLY A 47 -15.88 -12.15 50.86
C GLY A 47 -17.11 -11.23 50.83
N ASN A 48 -17.03 -9.97 51.30
CA ASN A 48 -18.14 -9.03 51.15
C ASN A 48 -18.19 -8.48 49.72
N VAL A 49 -19.40 -8.32 49.18
CA VAL A 49 -19.64 -7.96 47.77
C VAL A 49 -20.23 -6.55 47.68
N SER A 50 -19.74 -5.74 46.76
CA SER A 50 -20.25 -4.39 46.49
C SER A 50 -21.60 -4.39 45.77
N GLU A 51 -22.28 -3.24 45.76
CA GLU A 51 -23.33 -2.98 44.78
C GLU A 51 -22.79 -3.01 43.33
N PRO A 52 -23.60 -3.39 42.33
CA PRO A 52 -23.16 -3.42 40.94
C PRO A 52 -22.81 -2.04 40.38
N GLN A 53 -21.61 -1.91 39.79
CA GLN A 53 -21.18 -0.70 39.10
C GLN A 53 -21.40 -0.85 37.59
N PHE A 54 -21.96 0.19 36.96
CA PHE A 54 -22.13 0.26 35.50
C PHE A 54 -21.02 1.11 34.88
N VAL A 55 -20.32 0.54 33.90
CA VAL A 55 -19.32 1.26 33.10
C VAL A 55 -19.61 0.99 31.64
N GLU A 56 -19.65 2.07 30.86
CA GLU A 56 -19.86 1.99 29.42
C GLU A 56 -18.62 2.54 28.68
N VAL A 57 -18.04 1.71 27.81
CA VAL A 57 -16.95 2.08 26.91
C VAL A 57 -17.49 2.06 25.48
N LYS A 58 -17.43 3.21 24.82
CA LYS A 58 -17.94 3.44 23.46
C LYS A 58 -16.82 3.94 22.54
N ARG A 59 -17.04 3.85 21.23
CA ARG A 59 -16.19 4.39 20.15
C ARG A 59 -14.82 3.73 19.99
N ILE A 60 -14.66 2.49 20.44
CA ILE A 60 -13.53 1.65 20.04
C ILE A 60 -13.87 1.03 18.68
N ASP A 61 -13.09 1.39 17.66
CA ASP A 61 -13.17 0.83 16.31
C ASP A 61 -11.91 0.02 16.02
N ASN A 62 -12.10 -1.29 15.90
CA ASN A 62 -11.04 -2.26 15.55
C ASN A 62 -11.22 -2.85 14.16
N SER A 63 -11.97 -2.18 13.29
CA SER A 63 -12.09 -2.62 11.90
C SER A 63 -10.69 -2.68 11.26
N ARG A 64 -10.37 -3.83 10.66
CA ARG A 64 -9.13 -3.97 9.90
C ARG A 64 -9.27 -3.17 8.60
N PRO A 65 -8.30 -2.31 8.27
CA PRO A 65 -8.33 -1.59 7.01
C PRO A 65 -8.14 -2.55 5.84
N THR A 66 -8.83 -2.29 4.74
CA THR A 66 -8.73 -3.02 3.48
C THR A 66 -8.60 -2.04 2.32
N VAL A 67 -7.94 -2.47 1.24
CA VAL A 67 -7.92 -1.72 -0.02
C VAL A 67 -9.27 -1.93 -0.70
N VAL A 68 -9.99 -0.85 -0.97
CA VAL A 68 -11.29 -0.87 -1.68
C VAL A 68 -11.16 -0.56 -3.16
N GLU A 69 -10.07 0.12 -3.55
CA GLU A 69 -9.81 0.50 -4.93
C GLU A 69 -8.29 0.65 -5.11
N LEU A 70 -7.77 0.16 -6.23
CA LEU A 70 -6.39 0.35 -6.67
C LEU A 70 -6.41 0.72 -8.15
N THR A 71 -5.79 1.83 -8.50
CA THR A 71 -5.69 2.31 -9.89
C THR A 71 -4.26 2.71 -10.23
N GLN A 72 -3.93 2.61 -11.51
CA GLN A 72 -2.68 3.08 -12.09
C GLN A 72 -3.00 4.24 -13.03
N ASP A 73 -2.17 5.28 -13.06
CA ASP A 73 -2.34 6.41 -13.97
C ASP A 73 -2.07 6.04 -15.44
N ILE A 74 -1.18 5.07 -15.68
CA ILE A 74 -0.82 4.54 -16.99
C ILE A 74 -0.94 3.02 -16.97
N THR A 75 -1.78 2.46 -17.86
CA THR A 75 -1.99 1.00 -17.99
C THR A 75 -1.38 0.40 -19.25
N ASP A 76 -1.09 1.22 -20.25
CA ASP A 76 -0.40 0.80 -21.48
C ASP A 76 1.12 0.78 -21.27
N TRP A 77 1.85 0.14 -22.20
CA TRP A 77 3.31 0.16 -22.22
C TRP A 77 3.85 1.60 -22.19
N THR A 78 4.81 1.85 -21.30
CA THR A 78 5.32 3.18 -21.05
C THR A 78 6.80 3.17 -20.69
N ASN A 79 7.52 4.22 -21.10
CA ASN A 79 8.87 4.51 -20.64
C ASN A 79 8.91 5.50 -19.47
N LYS A 80 7.75 5.90 -18.96
CA LYS A 80 7.59 6.81 -17.82
C LYS A 80 7.38 6.01 -16.53
N ASP A 81 7.50 6.72 -15.41
CA ASP A 81 7.10 6.17 -14.12
C ASP A 81 5.57 6.02 -14.05
N VAL A 82 5.10 5.01 -13.32
CA VAL A 82 3.68 4.72 -13.08
C VAL A 82 3.32 5.14 -11.67
N THR A 83 2.24 5.89 -11.51
CA THR A 83 1.69 6.28 -10.21
C THR A 83 0.54 5.35 -9.85
N VAL A 84 0.67 4.63 -8.74
CA VAL A 84 -0.42 3.84 -8.16
C VAL A 84 -1.18 4.68 -7.14
N THR A 85 -2.50 4.64 -7.21
CA THR A 85 -3.41 5.22 -6.22
C THR A 85 -4.17 4.09 -5.53
N ILE A 86 -4.20 4.11 -4.19
CA ILE A 86 -5.03 3.20 -3.39
C ILE A 86 -6.04 3.98 -2.58
N LYS A 87 -7.25 3.42 -2.45
CA LYS A 87 -8.28 3.88 -1.52
C LYS A 87 -8.56 2.82 -0.47
N THR A 88 -8.86 3.25 0.76
CA THR A 88 -9.02 2.36 1.91
C THR A 88 -10.43 2.39 2.49
N SER A 89 -10.86 1.28 3.11
CA SER A 89 -12.19 1.15 3.72
C SER A 89 -12.39 2.00 4.98
N THR A 90 -11.31 2.29 5.71
CA THR A 90 -11.30 3.13 6.91
C THR A 90 -10.14 4.13 6.87
N ASP A 91 -10.17 5.09 7.79
CA ASP A 91 -9.12 6.10 7.94
C ASP A 91 -7.80 5.42 8.35
N CYS A 92 -6.75 5.64 7.56
CA CYS A 92 -5.43 5.02 7.75
C CYS A 92 -4.33 6.05 7.93
N VAL A 93 -3.24 5.64 8.56
CA VAL A 93 -1.96 6.34 8.46
C VAL A 93 -1.32 6.03 7.10
N ALA A 94 -0.49 6.96 6.60
CA ALA A 94 0.21 6.78 5.34
C ALA A 94 1.15 5.55 5.41
N PRO A 95 1.01 4.56 4.52
CA PRO A 95 1.94 3.44 4.45
C PRO A 95 3.34 3.90 4.02
N GLU A 96 4.35 3.09 4.31
CA GLU A 96 5.75 3.47 4.05
C GLU A 96 6.02 3.75 2.55
N GLY A 97 6.56 4.94 2.28
CA GLY A 97 6.85 5.41 0.93
C GLY A 97 5.61 5.80 0.12
N TRP A 98 4.42 5.84 0.72
CA TRP A 98 3.20 6.37 0.09
C TRP A 98 2.95 7.81 0.52
N LYS A 99 2.56 8.65 -0.44
CA LYS A 99 2.09 10.01 -0.20
C LYS A 99 0.62 9.97 0.20
N GLN A 100 0.27 10.65 1.29
CA GLN A 100 -1.12 10.81 1.70
C GLN A 100 -1.80 11.92 0.91
N VAL A 101 -2.88 11.58 0.21
CA VAL A 101 -3.77 12.56 -0.46
C VAL A 101 -4.89 12.98 0.49
N ASN A 102 -5.48 12.02 1.19
CA ASN A 102 -6.42 12.24 2.29
C ASN A 102 -6.38 11.04 3.26
N LYS A 103 -7.26 10.99 4.27
CA LYS A 103 -7.27 9.92 5.28
C LYS A 103 -7.54 8.51 4.73
N ARG A 104 -8.05 8.40 3.50
CA ARG A 104 -8.40 7.14 2.83
C ARG A 104 -7.87 7.02 1.41
N THR A 105 -6.92 7.86 1.01
CA THR A 105 -6.36 7.85 -0.35
C THR A 105 -4.87 8.15 -0.30
N PHE A 106 -4.09 7.26 -0.92
CA PHE A 106 -2.64 7.30 -0.90
C PHE A 106 -2.09 7.05 -2.30
N THR A 107 -0.97 7.67 -2.64
CA THR A 107 -0.31 7.50 -3.94
C THR A 107 1.16 7.16 -3.81
N LYS A 108 1.70 6.37 -4.74
CA LYS A 108 3.13 6.05 -4.80
C LYS A 108 3.58 5.90 -6.25
N VAL A 109 4.77 6.41 -6.54
CA VAL A 109 5.39 6.36 -7.87
C VAL A 109 6.32 5.14 -7.94
N PHE A 110 6.21 4.40 -9.03
CA PHE A 110 7.00 3.21 -9.33
C PHE A 110 7.73 3.40 -10.65
N ASN A 111 9.00 3.00 -10.67
CA ASN A 111 9.91 3.26 -11.79
C ASN A 111 10.42 1.98 -12.47
N ALA A 112 9.96 0.82 -12.02
CA ALA A 112 10.33 -0.51 -12.51
C ALA A 112 9.14 -1.47 -12.38
N ASN A 113 9.16 -2.53 -13.18
CA ASN A 113 8.22 -3.63 -13.04
C ASN A 113 8.54 -4.47 -11.80
N GLY A 114 7.52 -5.08 -11.22
CA GLY A 114 7.68 -5.95 -10.06
C GLY A 114 6.38 -6.32 -9.38
N GLU A 115 6.52 -7.23 -8.42
CA GLU A 115 5.48 -7.58 -7.45
C GLU A 115 5.67 -6.72 -6.20
N TYR A 116 4.58 -6.11 -5.74
CA TYR A 116 4.57 -5.17 -4.63
C TYR A 116 3.51 -5.57 -3.61
N SER A 117 3.73 -5.11 -2.38
CA SER A 117 2.77 -5.24 -1.31
C SER A 117 2.60 -3.92 -0.56
N VAL A 118 1.42 -3.73 0.01
CA VAL A 118 1.14 -2.63 0.93
C VAL A 118 0.38 -3.15 2.14
N THR A 119 0.83 -2.76 3.33
CA THR A 119 0.15 -3.02 4.58
C THR A 119 -0.45 -1.71 5.09
N LEU A 120 -1.73 -1.75 5.45
CA LEU A 120 -2.48 -0.61 5.94
C LEU A 120 -2.60 -0.68 7.46
N THR A 121 -2.44 0.46 8.13
CA THR A 121 -2.71 0.61 9.56
C THR A 121 -3.75 1.71 9.74
N SER A 122 -4.84 1.40 10.43
CA SER A 122 -5.88 2.38 10.75
C SER A 122 -5.33 3.48 11.65
N VAL A 123 -6.01 4.64 11.69
CA VAL A 123 -5.67 5.70 12.65
C VAL A 123 -5.82 5.29 14.12
N THR A 124 -6.53 4.18 14.39
CA THR A 124 -6.67 3.57 15.72
C THR A 124 -5.57 2.56 16.05
N GLY A 125 -4.63 2.32 15.14
CA GLY A 125 -3.49 1.42 15.32
C GLY A 125 -3.74 -0.04 14.93
N VAL A 126 -4.90 -0.35 14.32
CA VAL A 126 -5.21 -1.70 13.84
C VAL A 126 -4.58 -1.92 12.46
N THR A 127 -3.76 -2.96 12.35
CA THR A 127 -3.10 -3.32 11.09
C THR A 127 -3.90 -4.36 10.32
N GLY A 128 -4.12 -4.10 9.03
CA GLY A 128 -4.78 -5.01 8.10
C GLY A 128 -3.81 -6.03 7.48
N ASP A 129 -4.35 -6.91 6.64
CA ASP A 129 -3.54 -7.85 5.87
C ASP A 129 -2.79 -7.13 4.73
N ALA A 130 -1.69 -7.73 4.26
CA ALA A 130 -0.95 -7.21 3.12
C ALA A 130 -1.76 -7.36 1.84
N HIS A 131 -1.89 -6.27 1.08
CA HIS A 131 -2.49 -6.26 -0.25
C HIS A 131 -1.39 -6.38 -1.31
N LEU A 132 -1.48 -7.40 -2.17
CA LEU A 132 -0.51 -7.68 -3.23
C LEU A 132 -0.99 -7.11 -4.58
N PHE A 133 -0.07 -6.54 -5.35
CA PHE A 133 -0.33 -6.04 -6.70
C PHE A 133 0.96 -6.01 -7.52
N SER A 134 0.86 -5.93 -8.85
CA SER A 134 2.02 -5.90 -9.74
C SER A 134 1.98 -4.74 -10.73
N ILE A 135 3.18 -4.37 -11.20
CA ILE A 135 3.39 -3.41 -12.30
C ILE A 135 4.23 -4.13 -13.35
N THR A 136 3.77 -4.12 -14.60
CA THR A 136 4.35 -4.94 -15.68
C THR A 136 4.53 -4.18 -16.99
N ASN A 137 4.15 -2.90 -17.04
CA ASN A 137 4.07 -2.09 -18.26
C ASN A 137 5.17 -1.02 -18.38
N ILE A 138 6.19 -1.03 -17.51
CA ILE A 138 7.31 -0.09 -17.58
C ILE A 138 8.46 -0.71 -18.39
N ASP A 139 8.78 -0.11 -19.53
CA ASP A 139 9.95 -0.43 -20.34
C ASP A 139 10.74 0.85 -20.65
N LYS A 140 11.97 0.91 -20.13
CA LYS A 140 12.89 2.04 -20.29
C LYS A 140 14.08 1.70 -21.19
N GLU A 141 14.13 0.51 -21.75
CA GLU A 141 15.22 0.07 -22.61
C GLU A 141 14.99 0.58 -24.04
N ALA A 142 15.99 1.29 -24.56
CA ALA A 142 15.95 1.72 -25.95
C ALA A 142 16.21 0.52 -26.87
N PRO A 143 15.51 0.40 -28.01
CA PRO A 143 15.81 -0.65 -28.98
C PRO A 143 17.22 -0.46 -29.54
N VAL A 144 17.90 -1.57 -29.79
CA VAL A 144 19.25 -1.59 -30.40
C VAL A 144 19.15 -2.04 -31.85
N ILE A 145 19.82 -1.32 -32.76
CA ILE A 145 19.94 -1.72 -34.16
C ILE A 145 21.05 -2.78 -34.28
N ASP A 146 20.71 -3.93 -34.83
CA ASP A 146 21.68 -4.98 -35.16
C ASP A 146 22.26 -4.74 -36.57
N TYR A 147 23.42 -4.08 -36.64
CA TYR A 147 24.12 -3.84 -37.90
C TYR A 147 24.71 -5.12 -38.52
N ALA A 148 25.06 -6.12 -37.72
CA ALA A 148 25.59 -7.39 -38.24
C ALA A 148 24.51 -8.18 -38.98
N ALA A 149 23.26 -8.12 -38.50
CA ALA A 149 22.11 -8.65 -39.24
C ALA A 149 21.89 -7.94 -40.59
N ILE A 150 22.09 -6.61 -40.65
CA ILE A 150 21.95 -5.84 -41.90
C ILE A 150 23.04 -6.23 -42.91
N GLU A 151 24.30 -6.36 -42.45
CA GLU A 151 25.42 -6.72 -43.31
C GLU A 151 25.31 -8.18 -43.81
N SER A 152 24.95 -9.12 -42.93
CA SER A 152 24.75 -10.53 -43.29
C SER A 152 23.54 -10.78 -44.19
N ALA A 153 22.52 -9.92 -44.13
CA ALA A 153 21.37 -9.97 -45.02
C ALA A 153 21.69 -9.57 -46.47
N ASN A 154 22.93 -9.15 -46.78
CA ASN A 154 23.31 -8.64 -48.10
C ASN A 154 22.27 -7.61 -48.58
N GLY A 155 21.94 -6.64 -47.71
CA GLY A 155 20.95 -5.59 -48.02
C GLY A 155 21.18 -4.97 -49.40
N TYR A 156 20.15 -4.40 -50.02
CA TYR A 156 20.19 -3.94 -51.42
C TYR A 156 21.48 -3.18 -51.77
N ARG A 157 22.44 -3.90 -52.36
CA ARG A 157 23.67 -3.37 -52.93
C ARG A 157 23.47 -3.34 -54.44
N LYS A 158 23.38 -2.15 -55.01
CA LYS A 158 23.36 -1.95 -56.47
C LYS A 158 24.66 -1.27 -56.86
N GLU A 159 25.50 -1.98 -57.62
CA GLU A 159 26.70 -1.40 -58.20
C GLU A 159 26.27 -0.52 -59.37
N ILE A 160 26.62 0.77 -59.30
CA ILE A 160 26.43 1.69 -60.43
C ILE A 160 27.68 1.51 -61.30
N PRO A 161 27.56 1.03 -62.56
CA PRO A 161 28.72 1.01 -63.44
C PRO A 161 29.26 2.43 -63.60
N VAL A 162 30.56 2.58 -63.86
CA VAL A 162 31.11 3.92 -64.14
C VAL A 162 30.69 4.28 -65.57
N ASN A 163 29.98 5.39 -65.75
CA ASN A 163 29.74 5.95 -67.07
C ASN A 163 30.89 6.89 -67.43
N GLU A 164 31.87 6.39 -68.18
CA GLU A 164 33.07 7.12 -68.58
C GLU A 164 32.71 8.32 -69.47
N GLY A 165 32.35 9.46 -68.85
CA GLY A 165 32.22 10.76 -69.51
C GLY A 165 30.80 11.18 -69.92
N GLU A 166 29.76 10.43 -69.56
CA GLU A 166 28.36 10.81 -69.82
C GLU A 166 27.53 10.84 -68.51
N GLU A 167 26.67 11.84 -68.34
CA GLU A 167 25.73 11.88 -67.21
C GLU A 167 24.63 10.82 -67.40
N TYR A 168 24.22 10.18 -66.31
CA TYR A 168 23.03 9.34 -66.33
C TYR A 168 21.79 10.21 -66.47
N THR A 169 20.90 9.85 -67.38
CA THR A 169 19.56 10.45 -67.45
C THR A 169 18.75 10.05 -66.22
N GLU A 170 17.80 10.90 -65.81
CA GLU A 170 16.91 10.60 -64.68
C GLU A 170 16.17 9.27 -64.87
N GLU A 171 15.71 8.96 -66.08
CA GLU A 171 15.05 7.68 -66.41
C GLU A 171 15.95 6.47 -66.16
N LYS A 172 17.24 6.56 -66.52
CA LYS A 172 18.22 5.49 -66.25
C LYS A 172 18.49 5.34 -64.76
N LEU A 173 18.57 6.44 -64.01
CA LEU A 173 18.72 6.39 -62.55
C LEU A 173 17.48 5.77 -61.90
N VAL A 174 16.28 6.12 -62.37
CA VAL A 174 15.03 5.54 -61.85
C VAL A 174 15.00 4.03 -62.09
N GLU A 175 15.28 3.52 -63.30
CA GLU A 175 15.42 2.07 -63.54
C GLU A 175 16.52 1.42 -62.67
N MET A 176 17.63 2.14 -62.44
CA MET A 176 18.72 1.69 -61.58
C MET A 176 18.39 1.71 -60.08
N PHE A 177 17.34 2.38 -59.61
CA PHE A 177 17.01 2.38 -58.17
C PHE A 177 15.60 1.87 -57.85
N THR A 178 14.82 1.51 -58.86
CA THR A 178 13.54 0.82 -58.65
C THR A 178 13.84 -0.64 -58.30
N LYS A 179 13.29 -1.12 -57.18
CA LYS A 179 13.35 -2.55 -56.80
C LYS A 179 12.61 -3.38 -57.88
N PRO A 180 13.04 -4.62 -58.15
CA PRO A 180 12.17 -5.58 -58.85
C PRO A 180 10.90 -5.86 -58.03
#